data_AF-A0A524JNY5-F1
#
_entry.id   AF-A0A524JNY5-F1
#
_cell.length_a   1.000
_cell.length_b   1.000
_cell.length_c   1.000
_cell.angle_alpha   90.00
_cell.angle_beta   90.00
_cell.angle_gamma   90.00
#
_symmetry.space_group_name_H-M   'P 1'
#
loop_
_entity.id
_entity.type
_entity.pdbx_description
1 polymer ?
#
loop_
_entity_poly.entity_id
_entity_poly.type
_entity_poly.pdbx_seq_one_letter_code
_entity_poly.pdbx_strand_id
1 'polypeptide(L)'
;MFDKKIYQQRRSKLSKQVRSGLLLFLSNSESPMNYPANTYHYRQDSTFLYFFGLNFPGLAAIIDIDENRQTVFGNDLEMEDIIWMGPQPTLKSRCLKIGITDSQPLAQLGETLLKAVRQGRKIHFLPPYRSENSLWLERLLGIRAESAKNYASAEFVKAVITQRSLKNQEEIKEIEAALAVSAAMYREAMAMARPGVYEREIAGRIEGIALAGGGQLAFPAIVTIHGETLHNHY
;
A
#
# COMPACT_ATOMS: atom_id res chain seq x y z
N MET A 1 -11.89 -6.74 -0.01
CA MET A 1 -11.76 -5.69 -1.06
C MET A 1 -13.10 -4.98 -1.15
N PHE A 2 -13.11 -3.66 -1.28
CA PHE A 2 -14.36 -2.89 -1.38
C PHE A 2 -15.05 -3.06 -2.73
N ASP A 3 -16.30 -2.60 -2.82
CA ASP A 3 -17.01 -2.54 -4.10
C ASP A 3 -16.26 -1.64 -5.10
N LYS A 4 -16.28 -2.04 -6.38
CA LYS A 4 -15.60 -1.33 -7.47
C LYS A 4 -15.94 0.17 -7.52
N LYS A 5 -17.17 0.55 -7.18
CA LYS A 5 -17.64 1.94 -7.21
C LYS A 5 -16.90 2.82 -6.21
N ILE A 6 -16.50 2.28 -5.06
CA ILE A 6 -15.76 3.03 -4.03
C ILE A 6 -14.41 3.48 -4.59
N TYR A 7 -13.67 2.58 -5.24
CA TYR A 7 -12.39 2.93 -5.86
C TYR A 7 -12.57 3.94 -7.00
N GLN A 8 -13.59 3.79 -7.84
CA GLN A 8 -13.90 4.74 -8.91
C GLN A 8 -14.21 6.15 -8.36
N GLN A 9 -15.02 6.23 -7.29
CA GLN A 9 -15.36 7.50 -6.63
C GLN A 9 -14.12 8.17 -6.02
N ARG A 10 -13.26 7.41 -5.33
CA ARG A 10 -12.01 7.92 -4.77
C ARG A 10 -11.12 8.53 -5.84
N ARG A 11 -10.89 7.81 -6.94
CA ARG A 11 -10.08 8.29 -8.07
C ARG A 11 -10.71 9.51 -8.76
N SER A 12 -12.03 9.51 -8.98
CA SER A 12 -12.75 10.68 -9.53
C SER A 12 -12.64 11.92 -8.64
N LYS A 13 -12.83 11.77 -7.32
CA LYS A 13 -12.66 12.86 -6.35
C LYS A 13 -11.23 13.39 -6.36
N LEU A 14 -10.26 12.49 -6.47
CA LEU A 14 -8.84 12.85 -6.49
C LEU A 14 -8.48 13.67 -7.74
N SER A 15 -8.91 13.23 -8.93
CA SER A 15 -8.70 13.97 -10.17
C SER A 15 -9.29 15.38 -10.11
N LYS A 16 -10.48 15.55 -9.51
CA LYS A 16 -11.10 16.87 -9.32
C LYS A 16 -10.32 17.78 -8.36
N GLN A 17 -9.66 17.20 -7.36
CA GLN A 17 -8.87 17.96 -6.38
C GLN A 17 -7.52 18.41 -6.95
N VAL A 18 -6.83 17.57 -7.73
CA VAL A 18 -5.51 17.89 -8.30
C VAL A 18 -5.60 18.59 -9.67
N ARG A 19 -6.70 18.42 -10.39
CA ARG A 19 -7.13 19.17 -11.59
C ARG A 19 -6.40 18.89 -12.91
N SER A 20 -5.10 18.58 -12.90
CA SER A 20 -4.33 18.33 -14.14
C SER A 20 -3.10 17.46 -13.89
N GLY A 21 -2.48 16.97 -14.97
CA GLY A 21 -1.26 16.17 -14.94
C GLY A 21 -1.50 14.69 -14.69
N LEU A 22 -0.41 13.96 -14.43
CA LEU A 22 -0.41 12.53 -14.16
C LEU A 22 -0.17 12.29 -12.67
N LEU A 23 -1.03 11.50 -12.03
CA LEU A 23 -0.79 11.03 -10.67
C LEU A 23 -0.14 9.65 -10.72
N LEU A 24 1.14 9.58 -10.32
CA LEU A 24 1.91 8.34 -10.25
C LEU A 24 1.76 7.69 -8.87
N PHE A 25 1.39 6.42 -8.88
CA PHE A 25 1.32 5.56 -7.70
C PHE A 25 2.25 4.38 -7.89
N LEU A 26 3.09 4.10 -6.89
CA LEU A 26 4.00 2.97 -6.88
C LEU A 26 3.56 1.99 -5.79
N SER A 27 3.52 0.70 -6.11
CA SER A 27 3.35 -0.32 -5.09
C SER A 27 4.61 -0.43 -4.23
N ASN A 28 4.49 -1.12 -3.10
CA ASN A 28 5.68 -1.62 -2.43
C ASN A 28 6.22 -2.85 -3.16
N SER A 29 7.49 -3.16 -2.89
CA SER A 29 8.12 -4.44 -3.24
C SER A 29 8.16 -5.38 -2.04
N GLU A 30 8.34 -6.67 -2.33
CA GLU A 30 8.79 -7.66 -1.35
C GLU A 30 10.10 -7.21 -0.71
N SER A 31 10.30 -7.53 0.57
CA SER A 31 11.52 -7.21 1.30
C SER A 31 12.19 -8.51 1.75
N PRO A 32 13.30 -8.93 1.12
CA PRO A 32 14.03 -10.13 1.52
C PRO A 32 14.55 -10.05 2.96
N MET A 33 14.40 -11.12 3.74
CA MET A 33 14.94 -11.25 5.09
C MET A 33 16.43 -11.56 5.07
N ASN A 34 16.82 -12.63 4.35
CA ASN A 34 18.20 -13.12 4.28
C ASN A 34 18.59 -13.69 2.91
N TYR A 35 17.63 -13.93 2.01
CA TYR A 35 17.87 -14.25 0.59
C TYR A 35 16.64 -13.87 -0.25
N PRO A 36 16.76 -13.68 -1.59
CA PRO A 36 15.73 -13.02 -2.40
C PRO A 36 14.31 -13.58 -2.29
N ALA A 37 14.16 -14.89 -2.14
CA ALA A 37 12.86 -15.56 -2.08
C ALA A 37 12.32 -15.78 -0.65
N ASN A 38 13.08 -15.48 0.41
CA ASN A 38 12.55 -15.47 1.78
C ASN A 38 12.28 -14.05 2.21
N THR A 39 11.02 -13.65 2.10
CA THR A 39 10.61 -12.26 2.28
C THR A 39 9.86 -12.07 3.60
N TYR A 40 9.98 -10.88 4.17
CA TYR A 40 9.06 -10.44 5.20
C TYR A 40 7.65 -10.40 4.63
N HIS A 41 6.65 -10.46 5.52
CA HIS A 41 5.26 -10.34 5.09
C HIS A 41 5.03 -9.09 4.23
N TYR A 42 4.49 -9.31 3.03
CA TYR A 42 4.24 -8.25 2.09
C TYR A 42 3.17 -7.27 2.60
N ARG A 43 3.52 -5.99 2.63
CA ARG A 43 2.56 -4.91 2.91
C ARG A 43 2.60 -3.90 1.78
N GLN A 44 1.46 -3.75 1.09
CA GLN A 44 1.28 -2.76 0.02
C GLN A 44 1.46 -1.32 0.52
N ASP A 45 1.73 -0.37 -0.38
CA ASP A 45 1.62 1.05 -0.09
C ASP A 45 0.17 1.41 0.29
N SER A 46 -0.01 2.16 1.38
CA SER A 46 -1.36 2.45 1.89
C SER A 46 -2.15 3.38 0.97
N THR A 47 -1.49 4.26 0.21
CA THR A 47 -2.18 5.10 -0.77
C THR A 47 -2.57 4.30 -2.00
N PHE A 48 -1.66 3.46 -2.50
CA PHE A 48 -1.94 2.54 -3.60
C PHE A 48 -3.13 1.64 -3.26
N LEU A 49 -3.12 1.02 -2.07
CA LEU A 49 -4.21 0.18 -1.59
C LEU A 49 -5.54 0.95 -1.48
N TYR A 50 -5.50 2.21 -1.04
CA TYR A 50 -6.70 3.04 -0.92
C TYR A 50 -7.38 3.34 -2.27
N PHE A 51 -6.61 3.63 -3.33
CA PHE A 51 -7.17 3.99 -4.65
C PHE A 51 -7.36 2.80 -5.60
N PHE A 52 -6.61 1.71 -5.41
CA PHE A 52 -6.59 0.58 -6.33
C PHE A 52 -6.95 -0.75 -5.69
N GLY A 53 -6.89 -0.92 -4.36
CA GLY A 53 -7.30 -2.17 -3.70
C GLY A 53 -6.47 -3.42 -4.03
N LEU A 54 -5.52 -3.36 -4.97
CA LEU A 54 -4.67 -4.48 -5.36
C LEU A 54 -3.53 -4.65 -4.35
N ASN A 55 -3.47 -5.82 -3.72
CA ASN A 55 -2.54 -6.14 -2.64
C ASN A 55 -1.53 -7.22 -3.04
N PHE A 56 -0.70 -6.92 -4.04
CA PHE A 56 0.43 -7.76 -4.44
C PHE A 56 1.55 -6.85 -4.99
N PRO A 57 2.83 -7.29 -4.97
CA PRO A 57 3.98 -6.48 -5.36
C PRO A 57 4.06 -6.25 -6.87
N GLY A 58 4.99 -5.39 -7.30
CA GLY A 58 5.36 -5.24 -8.71
C GLY A 58 4.35 -4.44 -9.55
N LEU A 59 3.60 -3.55 -8.91
CA LEU A 59 2.59 -2.73 -9.58
C LEU A 59 2.97 -1.25 -9.59
N ALA A 60 2.49 -0.56 -10.62
CA ALA A 60 2.34 0.89 -10.59
C ALA A 60 0.99 1.27 -11.18
N ALA A 61 0.58 2.52 -10.97
CA ALA A 61 -0.61 3.04 -11.61
C ALA A 61 -0.45 4.50 -11.95
N ILE A 62 -1.10 4.92 -13.03
CA ILE A 62 -1.22 6.30 -13.45
C ILE A 62 -2.70 6.66 -13.51
N ILE A 63 -3.05 7.78 -12.89
CA ILE A 63 -4.28 8.51 -13.21
C ILE A 63 -3.86 9.71 -14.04
N ASP A 64 -4.09 9.62 -15.33
CA ASP A 64 -3.88 10.71 -16.28
C ASP A 64 -5.14 11.59 -16.26
N ILE A 65 -5.04 12.77 -15.63
CA ILE A 65 -6.17 13.68 -15.48
C ILE A 65 -6.46 14.38 -16.80
N ASP A 66 -5.43 14.76 -17.57
CA ASP A 66 -5.61 15.53 -18.80
C ASP A 66 -6.23 14.69 -19.92
N GLU A 67 -5.97 13.37 -19.95
CA GLU A 67 -6.56 12.42 -20.90
C GLU A 67 -7.75 11.64 -20.31
N ASN A 68 -8.14 11.92 -19.06
CA ASN A 68 -9.17 11.19 -18.33
C ASN A 68 -8.99 9.65 -18.40
N ARG A 69 -7.76 9.19 -18.24
CA ARG A 69 -7.36 7.79 -18.39
C ARG A 69 -6.76 7.25 -17.10
N GLN A 70 -7.03 5.98 -16.81
CA GLN A 70 -6.52 5.28 -15.63
C GLN A 70 -5.88 3.98 -16.09
N THR A 71 -4.60 3.80 -15.78
CA THR A 71 -3.83 2.64 -16.24
C THR A 71 -3.11 2.00 -15.06
N VAL A 72 -3.20 0.68 -14.94
CA VAL A 72 -2.40 -0.10 -13.99
C VAL A 72 -1.30 -0.82 -14.76
N PHE A 73 -0.08 -0.75 -14.26
CA PHE A 73 1.09 -1.37 -14.82
C PHE A 73 1.54 -2.54 -13.95
N GLY A 74 1.82 -3.67 -14.56
CA GLY A 74 2.26 -4.88 -13.89
C GLY A 74 2.41 -6.04 -14.88
N ASN A 75 3.08 -7.10 -14.46
CA ASN A 75 3.24 -8.29 -15.29
C ASN A 75 2.33 -9.41 -14.77
N ASP A 76 1.76 -10.18 -15.69
CA ASP A 76 1.15 -11.45 -15.36
C ASP A 76 2.24 -12.47 -14.99
N LEU A 77 1.86 -13.51 -14.26
CA LEU A 77 2.78 -14.58 -13.89
C LEU A 77 3.14 -15.43 -15.11
N GLU A 78 4.40 -15.86 -15.16
CA GLU A 78 4.89 -16.74 -16.22
C GLU A 78 4.43 -18.18 -16.00
N MET A 79 4.62 -19.05 -16.99
CA MET A 79 4.23 -20.46 -16.87
C MET A 79 4.94 -21.17 -15.72
N GLU A 80 6.21 -20.85 -15.49
CA GLU A 80 7.00 -21.38 -14.38
C GLU A 80 6.39 -21.02 -13.03
N ASP A 81 5.96 -19.78 -12.86
CA ASP A 81 5.28 -19.28 -11.66
C ASP A 81 3.95 -20.02 -11.40
N ILE A 82 3.18 -20.27 -12.46
CA ILE A 82 1.89 -20.97 -12.39
C ILE A 82 2.06 -22.42 -11.91
N ILE A 83 3.17 -23.08 -12.24
CA ILE A 83 3.46 -24.44 -11.77
C ILE A 83 3.59 -24.46 -10.24
N TRP A 84 4.20 -23.43 -9.64
CA TRP A 84 4.43 -23.36 -8.19
C TRP A 84 3.28 -22.72 -7.41
N MET A 85 2.59 -21.73 -7.99
CA MET A 85 1.57 -20.92 -7.31
C MET A 85 0.13 -21.26 -7.72
N GLY A 86 -0.03 -22.18 -8.68
CA GLY A 86 -1.30 -22.50 -9.30
C GLY A 86 -1.81 -21.40 -10.24
N PRO A 87 -2.98 -21.60 -10.89
CA PRO A 87 -3.59 -20.60 -11.75
C PRO A 87 -3.93 -19.32 -10.96
N GLN A 88 -3.38 -18.19 -11.40
CA GLN A 88 -3.65 -16.89 -10.80
C GLN A 88 -4.47 -16.01 -11.74
N PRO A 89 -5.42 -15.20 -11.21
CA PRO A 89 -6.11 -14.21 -12.01
C PRO A 89 -5.15 -13.22 -12.66
N THR A 90 -5.35 -12.96 -13.96
CA THR A 90 -4.57 -11.97 -14.70
C THR A 90 -4.74 -10.56 -14.13
N LEU A 91 -3.74 -9.70 -14.36
CA LEU A 91 -3.77 -8.29 -14.00
C LEU A 91 -5.02 -7.61 -14.56
N LYS A 92 -5.36 -7.89 -15.82
CA LYS A 92 -6.58 -7.38 -16.46
C LYS A 92 -7.83 -7.78 -15.67
N SER A 93 -7.97 -9.06 -15.31
CA SER A 93 -9.11 -9.54 -14.51
C SER A 93 -9.17 -8.87 -13.13
N ARG A 94 -8.03 -8.67 -12.48
CA ARG A 94 -7.94 -7.96 -11.20
C ARG A 94 -8.31 -6.47 -11.32
N CYS A 95 -7.87 -5.80 -12.39
CA CYS A 95 -8.20 -4.40 -12.66
C CYS A 95 -9.69 -4.17 -12.88
N LEU A 96 -10.39 -5.12 -13.53
CA LEU A 96 -11.84 -5.03 -13.71
C LEU A 96 -12.60 -4.97 -12.38
N LYS A 97 -12.11 -5.65 -11.33
CA LYS A 97 -12.71 -5.62 -9.97
C LYS A 97 -12.64 -4.25 -9.32
N ILE A 98 -11.73 -3.38 -9.74
CA ILE A 98 -11.53 -2.03 -9.20
C ILE A 98 -11.97 -0.95 -10.19
N GLY A 99 -12.66 -1.36 -11.26
CA GLY A 99 -13.21 -0.48 -12.29
C GLY A 99 -12.17 0.13 -13.24
N ILE A 100 -11.05 -0.55 -13.46
CA ILE A 100 -10.02 -0.16 -14.45
C ILE A 100 -10.02 -1.19 -15.58
N THR A 101 -10.12 -0.72 -16.81
CA THR A 101 -10.13 -1.56 -18.03
C THR A 101 -8.78 -1.61 -18.73
N ASP A 102 -7.91 -0.65 -18.44
CA ASP A 102 -6.60 -0.50 -19.07
C ASP A 102 -5.50 -0.96 -18.12
N SER A 103 -4.85 -2.06 -18.49
CA SER A 103 -3.71 -2.62 -17.79
C SER A 103 -2.59 -2.89 -18.80
N GLN A 104 -1.35 -2.53 -18.46
CA GLN A 104 -0.20 -2.66 -19.35
C GLN A 104 0.97 -3.38 -18.64
N PRO A 105 1.88 -4.00 -19.38
CA PRO A 105 3.15 -4.49 -18.84
C PRO A 105 3.91 -3.40 -18.10
N LEU A 106 4.62 -3.78 -17.03
CA LEU A 106 5.34 -2.81 -16.20
C LEU A 106 6.41 -2.03 -16.99
N ALA A 107 7.01 -2.68 -18.01
CA ALA A 107 8.01 -2.08 -18.89
C ALA A 107 7.50 -0.82 -19.64
N GLN A 108 6.19 -0.69 -19.87
CA GLN A 108 5.61 0.48 -20.56
C GLN A 108 5.49 1.72 -19.68
N LEU A 109 5.68 1.59 -18.36
CA LEU A 109 5.55 2.70 -17.42
C LEU A 109 6.54 3.83 -17.74
N GLY A 110 7.81 3.48 -17.98
CA GLY A 110 8.87 4.46 -18.26
C GLY A 110 8.60 5.27 -19.52
N GLU A 111 8.18 4.61 -20.60
CA GLU A 111 7.81 5.27 -21.85
C GLU A 111 6.62 6.22 -21.67
N THR A 112 5.59 5.79 -20.92
CA THR A 112 4.41 6.61 -20.63
C THR A 112 4.79 7.89 -19.89
N LEU A 113 5.62 7.79 -18.85
CA LEU A 113 6.08 8.94 -18.09
C LEU A 113 6.99 9.86 -18.92
N LEU A 114 7.92 9.29 -19.69
CA LEU A 114 8.81 10.06 -20.56
C LEU A 114 8.04 10.86 -21.61
N LYS A 115 6.99 10.28 -22.20
CA LYS A 115 6.08 10.97 -23.12
C LYS A 115 5.42 12.17 -22.44
N ALA A 116 4.90 12.00 -21.23
CA ALA A 116 4.29 13.09 -20.46
C ALA A 116 5.29 14.21 -20.15
N VAL A 117 6.52 13.88 -19.74
CA VAL A 117 7.60 14.86 -19.51
C VAL A 117 7.91 15.65 -20.78
N ARG A 118 8.04 14.99 -21.93
CA ARG A 118 8.30 15.65 -23.24
C ARG A 118 7.18 16.59 -23.66
N GLN A 119 5.95 16.31 -23.24
CA GLN A 119 4.78 17.17 -23.47
C GLN A 119 4.66 18.31 -22.45
N GLY A 120 5.60 18.44 -21.51
CA GLY A 120 5.55 19.44 -20.45
C GLY A 120 4.46 19.17 -19.40
N ARG A 121 3.92 17.94 -19.35
CA ARG A 121 2.84 17.57 -18.43
C ARG A 121 3.43 17.25 -17.06
N LYS A 122 2.80 17.78 -16.01
CA LYS A 122 3.27 17.60 -14.64
C LYS A 122 3.02 16.16 -14.17
N ILE A 123 4.05 15.55 -13.57
CA ILE A 123 3.95 14.25 -12.92
C ILE A 123 3.92 14.48 -11.41
N HIS A 124 2.80 14.11 -10.80
CA HIS A 124 2.59 14.19 -9.37
C HIS A 124 2.88 12.84 -8.72
N PHE A 125 3.70 12.85 -7.68
CA PHE A 125 3.92 11.69 -6.82
C PHE A 125 3.96 12.13 -5.36
N LEU A 126 3.73 11.17 -4.47
CA LEU A 126 3.80 11.36 -3.02
C LEU A 126 5.23 11.16 -2.51
N PRO A 127 5.62 11.77 -1.37
CA PRO A 127 6.96 11.59 -0.83
C PRO A 127 7.22 10.10 -0.52
N PRO A 128 8.26 9.49 -1.10
CA PRO A 128 8.57 8.09 -0.83
C PRO A 128 9.08 7.92 0.60
N TYR A 129 8.64 6.85 1.26
CA TYR A 129 9.15 6.44 2.58
C TYR A 129 10.02 5.19 2.52
N ARG A 130 9.97 4.44 1.42
CA ARG A 130 10.85 3.30 1.12
C ARG A 130 11.90 3.70 0.08
N SER A 131 13.13 3.25 0.26
CA SER A 131 14.25 3.50 -0.65
C SER A 131 13.98 2.96 -2.05
N GLU A 132 13.32 1.81 -2.17
CA GLU A 132 12.97 1.20 -3.45
C GLU A 132 12.11 2.14 -4.30
N ASN A 133 11.14 2.81 -3.68
CA ASN A 133 10.27 3.76 -4.39
C ASN A 133 11.05 5.02 -4.81
N SER A 134 12.00 5.49 -3.99
CA SER A 134 12.91 6.57 -4.40
C SER A 134 13.77 6.16 -5.61
N LEU A 135 14.28 4.93 -5.63
CA LEU A 135 15.05 4.39 -6.77
C LEU A 135 14.18 4.22 -8.03
N TRP A 136 12.91 3.89 -7.88
CA TRP A 136 11.97 3.90 -9.00
C TRP A 136 11.80 5.30 -9.58
N LEU A 137 11.60 6.31 -8.74
CA LEU A 137 11.49 7.71 -9.19
C LEU A 137 12.77 8.18 -9.89
N GLU A 138 13.94 7.76 -9.41
CA GLU A 138 15.20 8.04 -10.09
C GLU A 138 15.27 7.43 -11.48
N ARG A 139 14.96 6.13 -11.60
CA ARG A 139 14.97 5.44 -12.91
C ARG A 139 13.93 5.99 -13.88
N LEU A 140 12.75 6.36 -13.39
CA LEU A 140 11.62 6.76 -14.24
C LEU A 140 11.66 8.24 -14.62
N LEU A 141 12.13 9.11 -13.71
CA LEU A 141 12.03 10.57 -13.85
C LEU A 141 13.39 11.28 -13.79
N GLY A 142 14.49 10.57 -13.54
CA GLY A 142 15.82 11.15 -13.39
C GLY A 142 16.01 11.92 -12.07
N ILE A 143 15.09 11.79 -11.12
CA ILE A 143 15.16 12.48 -9.82
C ILE A 143 16.00 11.63 -8.87
N ARG A 144 17.21 12.09 -8.52
CA ARG A 144 18.10 11.40 -7.58
C ARG A 144 17.32 10.95 -6.32
N ALA A 145 17.49 9.69 -5.93
CA ALA A 145 16.70 9.06 -4.86
C ALA A 145 16.74 9.84 -3.53
N GLU A 146 17.89 10.42 -3.18
CA GLU A 146 18.08 11.26 -1.99
C GLU A 146 17.23 12.55 -2.01
N SER A 147 16.98 13.08 -3.21
CA SER A 147 16.23 14.31 -3.43
C SER A 147 14.75 14.07 -3.71
N ALA A 148 14.32 12.83 -3.89
CA ALA A 148 12.96 12.49 -4.35
C ALA A 148 11.85 13.17 -3.51
N LYS A 149 12.01 13.27 -2.19
CA LYS A 149 11.05 13.94 -1.30
C LYS A 149 10.85 15.42 -1.62
N ASN A 150 11.87 16.12 -2.10
CA ASN A 150 11.83 17.56 -2.40
C ASN A 150 10.97 17.88 -3.63
N TYR A 151 10.76 16.89 -4.50
CA TYR A 151 9.98 17.02 -5.73
C TYR A 151 8.54 16.48 -5.59
N ALA A 152 8.17 16.00 -4.39
CA ALA A 152 6.83 15.49 -4.13
C ALA A 152 5.77 16.59 -4.28
N SER A 153 4.60 16.22 -4.79
CA SER A 153 3.53 17.18 -5.08
C SER A 153 2.70 17.53 -3.84
N ALA A 154 2.89 18.73 -3.31
CA ALA A 154 2.16 19.22 -2.13
C ALA A 154 0.63 19.20 -2.31
N GLU A 155 0.12 19.54 -3.50
CA GLU A 155 -1.32 19.50 -3.80
C GLU A 155 -1.87 18.06 -3.81
N PHE A 156 -1.11 17.13 -4.35
CA PHE A 156 -1.48 15.72 -4.38
C PHE A 156 -1.48 15.13 -2.95
N VAL A 157 -0.47 15.47 -2.15
CA VAL A 157 -0.41 15.12 -0.71
C VAL A 157 -1.65 15.64 0.02
N LYS A 158 -1.99 16.93 -0.12
CA LYS A 158 -3.16 17.54 0.51
C LYS A 158 -4.47 16.86 0.09
N ALA A 159 -4.62 16.53 -1.19
CA ALA A 159 -5.79 15.83 -1.71
C ALA A 159 -5.94 14.43 -1.09
N VAL A 160 -4.85 13.66 -1.02
CA VAL A 160 -4.83 12.31 -0.42
C VAL A 160 -5.15 12.37 1.07
N ILE A 161 -4.55 13.29 1.82
CA ILE A 161 -4.84 13.49 3.25
C ILE A 161 -6.32 13.83 3.44
N THR A 162 -6.84 14.79 2.69
CA THR A 162 -8.24 15.24 2.78
C THR A 162 -9.22 14.07 2.61
N GLN A 163 -8.94 13.16 1.67
CA GLN A 163 -9.78 11.98 1.48
C GLN A 163 -9.63 10.95 2.60
N ARG A 164 -8.40 10.60 2.99
CA ARG A 164 -8.13 9.51 3.96
C ARG A 164 -8.42 9.90 5.41
N SER A 165 -8.52 11.19 5.71
CA SER A 165 -8.88 11.68 7.05
C SER A 165 -10.34 11.37 7.41
N LEU A 166 -11.25 11.43 6.43
CA LEU A 166 -12.68 11.19 6.61
C LEU A 166 -13.06 9.80 6.09
N LYS A 167 -13.51 8.92 6.98
CA LYS A 167 -13.80 7.52 6.65
C LYS A 167 -15.24 7.40 6.14
N ASN A 168 -15.45 6.61 5.11
CA ASN A 168 -16.80 6.21 4.72
C ASN A 168 -17.33 5.08 5.61
N GLN A 169 -18.60 4.70 5.42
CA GLN A 169 -19.25 3.66 6.23
C GLN A 169 -18.59 2.29 6.06
N GLU A 170 -18.11 1.97 4.85
CA GLU A 170 -17.42 0.73 4.56
C GLU A 170 -16.07 0.63 5.28
N GLU A 171 -15.32 1.74 5.35
CA GLU A 171 -14.09 1.82 6.12
C GLU A 171 -14.33 1.73 7.63
N ILE A 172 -15.39 2.38 8.13
CA ILE A 172 -15.78 2.29 9.54
C ILE A 172 -16.08 0.83 9.91
N LYS A 173 -16.82 0.10 9.07
CA LYS A 173 -17.10 -1.33 9.30
C LYS A 173 -15.83 -2.18 9.39
N GLU A 174 -14.87 -1.98 8.49
CA GLU A 174 -13.58 -2.71 8.55
C GLU A 174 -12.77 -2.32 9.80
N ILE A 175 -12.80 -1.05 10.20
CA ILE A 175 -12.16 -0.58 11.44
C ILE A 175 -12.80 -1.22 12.67
N GLU A 176 -14.13 -1.27 12.73
CA GLU A 176 -14.86 -1.91 13.83
C GLU A 176 -14.56 -3.42 13.92
N ALA A 177 -14.46 -4.10 12.78
CA ALA A 177 -14.04 -5.50 12.74
C ALA A 177 -12.62 -5.68 13.28
N ALA A 178 -11.67 -4.82 12.90
CA ALA A 178 -10.31 -4.84 13.42
C ALA A 178 -10.24 -4.49 14.92
N LEU A 179 -11.11 -3.61 15.41
CA LEU A 179 -11.22 -3.27 16.83
C LEU A 179 -11.75 -4.46 17.65
N ALA A 180 -12.64 -5.28 17.11
CA ALA A 180 -13.10 -6.49 17.79
C ALA A 180 -11.95 -7.49 18.04
N VAL A 181 -11.07 -7.69 17.04
CA VAL A 181 -9.86 -8.51 17.18
C VAL A 181 -8.90 -7.89 18.19
N SER A 182 -8.68 -6.57 18.10
CA SER A 182 -7.82 -5.82 19.02
C SER A 182 -8.32 -5.91 20.47
N ALA A 183 -9.64 -5.85 20.70
CA ALA A 183 -10.24 -6.03 22.01
C ALA A 183 -9.99 -7.44 22.57
N ALA A 184 -10.04 -8.48 21.73
CA ALA A 184 -9.68 -9.84 22.14
C ALA A 184 -8.20 -9.93 22.54
N MET A 185 -7.30 -9.31 21.77
CA MET A 185 -5.87 -9.23 22.09
C MET A 185 -5.63 -8.59 23.47
N TYR A 186 -6.23 -7.42 23.73
CA TYR A 186 -6.06 -6.73 25.01
C TYR A 186 -6.64 -7.52 26.19
N ARG A 187 -7.79 -8.18 26.02
CA ARG A 187 -8.37 -9.04 27.07
C ARG A 187 -7.46 -10.22 27.41
N GLU A 188 -6.89 -10.88 26.40
CA GLU A 188 -5.92 -11.96 26.62
C GLU A 188 -4.68 -11.45 27.35
N ALA A 189 -4.11 -10.32 26.91
CA ALA A 189 -2.95 -9.72 27.55
C ALA A 189 -3.19 -9.40 29.03
N MET A 190 -4.34 -8.78 29.35
CA MET A 190 -4.72 -8.48 30.74
C MET A 190 -4.90 -9.74 31.59
N ALA A 191 -5.46 -10.82 31.03
CA ALA A 191 -5.66 -12.08 31.75
C ALA A 191 -4.33 -12.80 32.05
N MET A 192 -3.36 -12.68 31.14
CA MET A 192 -2.03 -13.27 31.26
C MET A 192 -1.09 -12.48 32.18
N ALA A 193 -1.25 -11.15 32.27
CA ALA A 193 -0.34 -10.28 33.01
C ALA A 193 -0.30 -10.62 34.51
N ARG A 194 0.74 -11.33 34.93
CA ARG A 194 0.96 -11.79 36.31
C ARG A 194 2.45 -11.78 36.64
N PRO A 195 2.84 -11.62 37.93
CA PRO A 195 4.24 -11.72 38.34
C PRO A 195 4.89 -13.01 37.84
N GLY A 196 6.07 -12.90 37.24
CA GLY A 196 6.83 -14.04 36.71
C GLY A 196 6.56 -14.40 35.24
N VAL A 197 5.55 -13.79 34.59
CA VAL A 197 5.30 -13.95 33.14
C VAL A 197 6.16 -12.95 32.37
N TYR A 198 6.85 -13.41 31.32
CA TYR A 198 7.65 -12.52 30.47
C TYR A 198 6.78 -11.78 29.45
N GLU A 199 7.15 -10.53 29.13
CA GLU A 199 6.49 -9.68 28.12
C GLU A 199 6.35 -10.40 26.77
N ARG A 200 7.40 -11.12 26.34
CA ARG A 200 7.41 -11.90 25.09
C ARG A 200 6.34 -12.99 25.02
N GLU A 201 5.95 -13.57 26.16
CA GLU A 201 4.91 -14.60 26.19
C GLU A 201 3.55 -13.99 25.87
N ILE A 202 3.27 -12.81 26.42
CA ILE A 202 2.07 -12.03 26.12
C ILE A 202 2.11 -11.56 24.66
N ALA A 203 3.26 -11.03 24.20
CA ALA A 203 3.44 -10.56 22.82
C ALA A 203 3.12 -11.67 21.80
N GLY A 204 3.68 -12.87 21.97
CA GLY A 204 3.41 -14.00 21.08
C GLY A 204 1.94 -14.42 21.05
N ARG A 205 1.22 -14.28 22.17
CA ARG A 205 -0.21 -14.62 22.24
C ARG A 205 -1.09 -13.60 21.54
N ILE A 206 -0.84 -12.30 21.73
CA ILE A 206 -1.61 -11.26 21.03
C ILE A 206 -1.32 -11.25 19.52
N GLU A 207 -0.08 -11.53 19.11
CA GLU A 207 0.26 -11.71 17.69
C GLU A 207 -0.49 -12.89 17.08
N GLY A 208 -0.55 -14.01 17.79
CA GLY A 208 -1.32 -15.18 17.39
C GLY A 208 -2.82 -14.88 17.21
N ILE A 209 -3.42 -14.08 18.09
CA ILE A 209 -4.83 -13.66 17.97
C ILE A 209 -5.04 -12.80 16.71
N ALA A 210 -4.15 -11.84 16.45
CA ALA A 210 -4.24 -11.00 15.26
C ALA A 210 -4.18 -11.82 13.97
N LEU A 211 -3.25 -12.80 13.92
CA LEU A 211 -3.10 -13.71 12.80
C LEU A 211 -4.33 -14.62 12.62
N ALA A 212 -4.82 -15.21 13.70
CA ALA A 212 -6.03 -16.04 13.68
C ALA A 212 -7.28 -15.26 13.25
N GLY A 213 -7.33 -13.95 13.53
CA GLY A 213 -8.36 -13.02 13.04
C GLY A 213 -8.28 -12.69 11.55
N GLY A 214 -7.34 -13.29 10.80
CA GLY A 214 -7.15 -13.06 9.37
C GLY A 214 -6.40 -11.77 9.04
N GLY A 215 -5.75 -11.16 10.03
CA GLY A 215 -4.96 -9.95 9.89
C GLY A 215 -3.55 -10.11 10.42
N GLN A 216 -2.94 -8.98 10.74
CA GLN A 216 -1.64 -8.91 11.40
C GLN A 216 -1.61 -7.64 12.26
N LEU A 217 -0.57 -7.50 13.08
CA LEU A 217 -0.38 -6.25 13.80
C LEU A 217 -0.14 -5.08 12.84
N ALA A 218 -0.75 -3.93 13.17
CA ALA A 218 -0.54 -2.70 12.42
C ALA A 218 0.86 -2.11 12.61
N PHE A 219 1.51 -2.48 13.72
CA PHE A 219 2.88 -2.11 14.11
C PHE A 219 3.41 -3.19 15.08
N PRO A 220 4.74 -3.34 15.26
CA PRO A 220 5.30 -4.32 16.20
C PRO A 220 4.71 -4.17 17.60
N ALA A 221 4.40 -5.28 18.27
CA ALA A 221 3.82 -5.25 19.60
C ALA A 221 4.74 -4.51 20.58
N ILE A 222 4.17 -3.60 21.35
CA ILE A 222 4.84 -2.98 22.50
C ILE A 222 4.18 -3.56 23.73
N VAL A 223 4.87 -4.48 24.39
CA VAL A 223 4.44 -5.10 25.64
C VAL A 223 5.51 -4.83 26.66
N THR A 224 5.25 -3.94 27.62
CA THR A 224 6.24 -3.61 28.64
C THR A 224 5.65 -3.39 30.03
N ILE A 225 6.40 -3.76 31.07
CA ILE A 225 6.15 -3.39 32.46
C ILE A 225 6.68 -1.98 32.78
N HIS A 226 7.55 -1.42 31.93
CA HIS A 226 8.14 -0.09 32.07
C HIS A 226 7.33 0.96 31.31
N GLY A 227 6.14 1.29 31.83
CA GLY A 227 5.24 2.27 31.19
C GLY A 227 5.84 3.67 31.02
N GLU A 228 6.92 3.97 31.73
CA GLU A 228 7.74 5.17 31.56
C GLU A 228 8.54 5.19 30.24
N THR A 229 8.70 4.04 29.58
CA THR A 229 9.49 3.90 28.35
C THR A 229 8.56 3.74 27.14
N LEU A 230 8.37 4.84 26.40
CA LEU A 230 7.39 4.91 25.30
C LEU A 230 7.87 4.27 23.98
N HIS A 231 9.17 4.07 23.82
CA HIS A 231 9.79 3.45 22.64
C HIS A 231 10.85 2.43 23.07
N ASN A 232 10.40 1.31 23.63
CA ASN A 232 11.27 0.16 23.84
C ASN A 232 11.05 -0.85 22.71
N HIS A 233 12.12 -1.18 22.00
CA HIS A 233 12.12 -2.20 20.94
C HIS A 233 12.63 -3.57 21.45
N TYR A 234 12.90 -3.68 22.75
CA TYR A 234 13.53 -4.82 23.41
C TYR A 234 12.70 -5.34 24.58
#